data_AF-A0A520KSA8-F1
#
_entry.id   AF-A0A520KSA8-F1
#
_cell.length_a   1.000
_cell.length_b   1.000
_cell.length_c   1.000
_cell.angle_alpha   90.00
_cell.angle_beta   90.00
_cell.angle_gamma   90.00
#
_symmetry.space_group_name_H-M   'P 1'
#
loop_
_entity.id
_entity.type
_entity.pdbx_description
1 polymer ?
#
loop_
_entity_poly.entity_id
_entity_poly.type
_entity_poly.pdbx_seq_one_letter_code
_entity_poly.pdbx_strand_id
1 'polypeptide(L)'
;MIGIALARAYVDFGSFQKKNFEAEEKRLIPEYVEKYFRNSVELAGLKVEKRADGLLRILHVPTSFRSEQLESVRHYGKPESEYKKITFHKEDLEKDTHVDAVL
;
A
#
# COMPACT_ATOMS: atom_id res chain seq x y z
N MET A 1 2.68 32.66 -2.08
CA MET A 1 3.42 31.51 -1.53
C MET A 1 2.65 30.27 -1.90
N ILE A 2 3.07 29.55 -2.95
CA ILE A 2 2.38 28.34 -3.42
C ILE A 2 3.43 27.24 -3.59
N GLY A 3 3.69 26.53 -2.50
CA GLY A 3 4.55 25.35 -2.48
C GLY A 3 3.69 24.11 -2.63
N ILE A 4 3.52 23.64 -3.86
CA ILE A 4 2.98 22.30 -4.14
C ILE A 4 4.12 21.33 -3.82
N ALA A 5 4.12 20.76 -2.62
CA ALA A 5 5.11 19.75 -2.23
C ALA A 5 4.71 18.41 -2.84
N LEU A 6 5.26 18.10 -4.02
CA LEU A 6 5.29 16.74 -4.56
C LEU A 6 6.32 15.94 -3.76
N ALA A 7 5.88 15.23 -2.72
CA ALA A 7 6.74 14.36 -1.92
C ALA A 7 7.13 13.12 -2.74
N ARG A 8 8.29 13.17 -3.41
CA ARG A 8 9.00 11.97 -3.89
C ARG A 8 9.66 11.29 -2.69
N ALA A 9 8.98 10.32 -2.09
CA ALA A 9 9.60 9.43 -1.10
C ALA A 9 10.47 8.41 -1.84
N TYR A 10 11.79 8.51 -1.63
CA TYR A 10 12.79 7.53 -2.03
C TYR A 10 12.56 6.28 -1.17
N VAL A 11 11.91 5.24 -1.73
CA VAL A 11 11.80 3.93 -1.07
C VAL A 11 13.14 3.22 -1.30
N ASP A 12 13.88 2.94 -0.24
CA ASP A 12 15.15 2.20 -0.32
C ASP A 12 14.87 0.70 -0.56
N PHE A 13 15.34 0.18 -1.71
CA PHE A 13 15.05 -1.15 -2.25
C PHE A 13 16.14 -2.20 -1.96
N GLY A 14 17.07 -1.94 -1.04
CA GLY A 14 18.26 -2.78 -0.80
C GLY A 14 17.99 -4.28 -0.58
N SER A 15 16.91 -4.63 0.12
CA SER A 15 16.49 -6.02 0.38
C SER A 15 15.59 -6.62 -0.71
N PHE A 16 15.04 -5.79 -1.61
CA PHE A 16 14.35 -6.22 -2.83
C PHE A 16 15.36 -6.63 -3.93
N GLN A 17 16.57 -6.05 -3.91
CA GLN A 17 17.61 -6.24 -4.93
C GLN A 17 18.06 -7.70 -5.14
N LYS A 18 18.06 -8.54 -4.10
CA LYS A 18 18.57 -9.92 -4.23
C LYS A 18 17.64 -10.85 -5.03
N LYS A 19 16.37 -10.46 -5.21
CA LYS A 19 15.41 -11.09 -6.14
C LYS A 19 15.19 -10.29 -7.42
N ASN A 20 15.87 -9.14 -7.55
CA ASN A 20 15.64 -8.13 -8.58
C ASN A 20 16.31 -8.50 -9.92
N PHE A 21 17.27 -9.42 -9.90
CA PHE A 21 17.92 -9.91 -11.12
C PHE A 21 16.97 -10.73 -12.02
N GLU A 22 15.96 -11.38 -11.45
CA GLU A 22 14.85 -12.00 -12.21
C GLU A 22 13.73 -10.99 -12.54
N ALA A 23 13.74 -9.81 -11.91
CA ALA A 23 12.66 -8.83 -11.98
C ALA A 23 12.82 -7.81 -13.13
N GLU A 24 14.03 -7.65 -13.69
CA GLU A 24 14.26 -6.78 -14.85
C GLU A 24 13.50 -7.25 -16.11
N GLU A 25 13.15 -8.55 -16.23
CA GLU A 25 12.31 -9.05 -17.33
C GLU A 25 10.83 -8.68 -17.20
N LYS A 26 10.36 -8.26 -16.02
CA LYS A 26 8.94 -8.00 -15.75
C LYS A 26 8.74 -6.55 -15.30
N ARG A 27 8.77 -5.63 -16.26
CA ARG A 27 8.38 -4.22 -16.08
C ARG A 27 6.87 -3.99 -15.82
N LEU A 28 6.16 -5.00 -15.35
CA LEU A 28 4.78 -5.03 -14.85
C LEU A 28 4.87 -5.96 -13.64
N ILE A 29 4.17 -5.81 -12.53
CA ILE A 29 3.01 -6.66 -12.23
C ILE A 29 2.44 -6.07 -10.91
N PRO A 30 1.54 -5.07 -10.97
CA PRO A 30 0.64 -4.73 -9.86
C PRO A 30 0.13 -5.96 -9.09
N GLU A 31 -0.17 -7.04 -9.80
CA GLU A 31 -0.61 -8.33 -9.29
C GLU A 31 0.43 -9.04 -8.40
N TYR A 32 1.73 -8.84 -8.63
CA TYR A 32 2.79 -9.41 -7.80
C TYR A 32 2.88 -8.65 -6.48
N VAL A 33 2.83 -7.32 -6.55
CA VAL A 33 2.82 -6.46 -5.35
C VAL A 33 1.56 -6.76 -4.52
N GLU A 34 0.41 -6.88 -5.18
CA GLU A 34 -0.85 -7.25 -4.54
C GLU A 34 -0.76 -8.64 -3.90
N LYS A 35 -0.23 -9.64 -4.61
CA LYS A 35 -0.05 -11.00 -4.08
C LYS A 35 0.91 -11.02 -2.88
N TYR A 36 2.03 -10.32 -2.99
CA TYR A 36 2.99 -10.19 -1.89
C TYR A 36 2.32 -9.54 -0.67
N PHE A 37 1.60 -8.44 -0.87
CA PHE A 37 0.86 -7.77 0.19
C PHE A 37 -0.17 -8.70 0.85
N ARG A 38 -0.98 -9.41 0.07
CA ARG A 38 -1.99 -10.35 0.60
C ARG A 38 -1.34 -11.45 1.45
N ASN A 39 -0.25 -12.03 0.98
CA ASN A 39 0.49 -13.05 1.73
C ASN A 39 1.08 -12.47 3.03
N SER A 40 1.66 -11.28 2.98
CA SER A 40 2.21 -10.61 4.17
C SER A 40 1.13 -10.28 5.19
N VAL A 41 -0.03 -9.81 4.74
CA VAL A 41 -1.20 -9.50 5.58
C VAL A 41 -1.72 -10.74 6.28
N GLU A 42 -1.83 -11.86 5.55
CA GLU A 42 -2.25 -13.15 6.11
C GLU A 42 -1.29 -13.62 7.19
N LEU A 43 0.02 -13.61 6.91
CA LEU A 43 1.05 -13.98 7.88
C LEU A 43 1.06 -13.04 9.10
N ALA A 44 0.76 -11.76 8.90
CA ALA A 44 0.71 -10.77 9.97
C ALA A 44 -0.62 -10.78 10.75
N GLY A 45 -1.60 -11.60 10.34
CA GLY A 45 -2.92 -11.65 10.97
C GLY A 45 -3.73 -10.36 10.82
N LEU A 46 -3.44 -9.54 9.80
CA LEU A 46 -4.16 -8.30 9.55
C LEU A 46 -5.42 -8.58 8.72
N LYS A 47 -6.57 -8.02 9.11
CA LYS A 47 -7.82 -8.21 8.37
C LYS A 47 -7.91 -7.24 7.19
N VAL A 48 -7.87 -7.79 5.97
CA VAL A 48 -8.14 -7.06 4.72
C VAL A 48 -9.40 -7.63 4.06
N GLU A 49 -10.33 -6.76 3.68
CA GLU A 49 -11.58 -7.10 3.03
C GLU A 49 -11.54 -6.68 1.56
N LYS A 50 -12.11 -7.48 0.66
CA LYS A 50 -12.34 -7.08 -0.74
C LYS A 50 -13.73 -6.44 -0.85
N ARG A 51 -13.79 -5.25 -1.43
CA ARG A 51 -15.03 -4.49 -1.66
C ARG A 51 -15.71 -4.94 -2.95
N ALA A 52 -16.98 -4.57 -3.09
CA ALA A 52 -17.78 -4.85 -4.29
C ALA A 52 -17.25 -4.11 -5.54
N ASP A 53 -16.58 -2.96 -5.36
CA ASP A 53 -15.93 -2.18 -6.41
C ASP A 53 -14.58 -2.77 -6.87
N GLY A 54 -14.13 -3.87 -6.25
CA GLY A 54 -12.86 -4.52 -6.58
C GLY A 54 -11.67 -4.03 -5.76
N LEU A 55 -11.82 -2.91 -5.03
CA LEU A 55 -10.79 -2.37 -4.16
C LEU A 55 -10.63 -3.17 -2.86
N LEU A 56 -9.53 -2.93 -2.17
CA LEU A 56 -9.27 -3.47 -0.85
C LEU A 56 -9.64 -2.45 0.25
N ARG A 57 -10.04 -2.97 1.41
CA ARG A 57 -10.32 -2.20 2.61
C ARG A 57 -9.67 -2.82 3.84
N ILE A 58 -9.12 -1.97 4.70
CA ILE A 58 -8.72 -2.30 6.07
C ILE A 58 -9.55 -1.44 7.01
N LEU A 59 -10.45 -2.06 7.77
CA LEU A 59 -11.29 -1.37 8.76
C LEU A 59 -10.52 -0.92 9.99
N HIS A 60 -9.49 -1.68 10.36
CA HIS A 60 -8.74 -1.42 11.58
C HIS A 60 -7.31 -1.89 11.41
N VAL A 61 -6.38 -0.96 11.61
CA VAL A 61 -4.94 -1.22 11.71
C VAL A 61 -4.57 -1.22 13.20
N PRO A 62 -4.22 -2.40 13.77
CA PRO A 62 -3.84 -2.49 15.18
C PRO A 62 -2.68 -1.57 15.53
N THR A 63 -2.65 -1.07 16.77
CA THR A 63 -1.59 -0.15 17.25
C THR A 63 -0.20 -0.76 17.13
N SER A 64 -0.06 -2.08 17.19
CA SER A 64 1.21 -2.78 16.97
C SER A 64 1.83 -2.45 15.62
N PHE A 65 1.04 -2.27 14.57
CA PHE A 65 1.52 -1.88 13.23
C PHE A 65 1.81 -0.38 13.10
N ARG A 66 1.43 0.42 14.11
CA ARG A 66 1.53 1.89 14.11
C ARG A 66 2.47 2.42 15.19
N SER A 67 3.24 1.54 15.82
CA SER A 67 4.16 1.93 16.89
C SER A 67 5.37 2.67 16.35
N GLU A 68 5.71 3.82 16.93
CA GLU A 68 6.91 4.63 16.61
C GLU A 68 8.23 3.88 16.87
N GLN A 69 8.15 2.73 17.56
CA GLN A 69 9.29 1.85 17.81
C GLN A 69 9.63 0.98 16.59
N LEU A 70 8.70 0.80 15.64
CA LEU A 70 8.95 0.02 14.44
C LEU A 70 9.86 0.78 13.48
N GLU A 71 10.85 0.08 12.92
CA GLU A 71 11.70 0.61 11.85
C GLU A 71 10.86 1.04 10.64
N SER A 72 9.84 0.25 10.27
CA SER A 72 8.94 0.58 9.17
C SER A 72 8.23 1.92 9.37
N VAL A 73 7.78 2.23 10.59
CA VAL A 73 7.15 3.51 10.92
C VAL A 73 8.14 4.67 10.84
N ARG A 74 9.39 4.44 11.27
CA ARG A 74 10.45 5.46 11.20
C ARG A 74 10.91 5.76 9.78
N HIS A 75 10.94 4.75 8.91
CA HIS A 75 11.41 4.89 7.53
C HIS A 75 10.30 5.32 6.56
N TYR A 76 9.09 4.80 6.72
CA TYR A 76 7.98 4.98 5.76
C TYR A 76 6.83 5.83 6.31
N GLY A 77 6.91 6.24 7.57
CA GLY A 77 5.85 6.98 8.25
C GLY A 77 4.84 6.05 8.92
N LYS A 78 4.03 6.65 9.79
CA LYS A 78 3.02 5.96 10.58
C LYS A 78 1.82 5.58 9.71
N PRO A 79 1.41 4.29 9.68
CA PRO A 79 0.17 3.92 9.02
C PRO A 79 -1.06 4.56 9.67
N GLU A 80 -2.07 4.81 8.87
CA GLU A 80 -3.38 5.27 9.33
C GLU A 80 -4.10 4.19 10.12
N SER A 81 -5.09 4.60 10.91
CA SER A 81 -5.90 3.67 11.71
C SER A 81 -6.85 2.80 10.87
N GLU A 82 -7.20 3.25 9.67
CA GLU A 82 -8.04 2.53 8.71
C GLU A 82 -7.71 2.98 7.28
N TYR A 83 -8.03 2.13 6.30
CA TYR A 83 -7.87 2.41 4.88
C TYR A 83 -9.11 1.93 4.13
N LYS A 84 -9.96 2.86 3.68
CA LYS A 84 -11.26 2.52 3.08
C LYS A 84 -11.17 2.02 1.63
N LYS A 85 -10.13 2.47 0.91
CA LYS A 85 -9.90 2.23 -0.52
C LYS A 85 -8.41 2.05 -0.76
N ILE A 86 -8.02 0.84 -1.14
CA ILE A 86 -6.65 0.47 -1.50
C ILE A 86 -6.68 -0.21 -2.88
N THR A 87 -5.79 0.20 -3.77
CA THR A 87 -5.51 -0.48 -5.05
C THR A 87 -4.00 -0.56 -5.29
N PHE A 88 -3.58 -1.57 -6.04
CA PHE A 88 -2.23 -1.71 -6.57
C PHE A 88 -2.15 -1.38 -8.06
N HIS A 89 -3.30 -1.16 -8.70
CA HIS A 89 -3.49 -0.93 -10.13
C HIS A 89 -3.69 0.57 -10.37
N LYS A 90 -2.91 1.15 -11.27
CA LYS A 90 -2.98 2.60 -11.54
C LYS A 90 -4.27 2.97 -12.26
N GLU A 91 -4.82 2.05 -13.03
CA GLU A 91 -6.03 2.19 -13.82
C GLU A 91 -7.27 2.42 -12.93
N ASP A 92 -7.21 2.01 -11.66
CA ASP A 92 -8.29 2.24 -10.69
C ASP A 92 -8.32 3.67 -10.15
N LEU A 93 -7.23 4.44 -10.31
CA LEU A 93 -7.20 5.87 -9.97
C LEU A 93 -7.93 6.73 -11.01
N GLU A 94 -8.04 6.26 -12.24
CA GLU A 94 -8.69 6.96 -13.35
C GLU A 94 -10.21 6.69 -13.40
N LYS A 95 -10.71 5.73 -12.60
CA LYS A 95 -12.13 5.41 -12.51
C LYS A 95 -12.82 6.29 -11.46
N ASP A 96 -13.63 7.23 -11.94
CA ASP A 96 -14.43 8.20 -11.17
C ASP A 96 -15.37 7.58 -10.10
N THR A 97 -15.61 6.27 -10.15
CA THR A 97 -16.49 5.54 -9.20
C THR A 97 -15.90 5.44 -7.78
N HIS A 98 -14.65 5.84 -7.57
CA HIS A 98 -13.95 5.72 -6.27
C HIS A 98 -13.95 6.99 -5.43
N VAL A 99 -14.64 8.06 -5.82
CA VAL A 99 -14.88 9.21 -4.95
C VAL A 99 -15.95 8.79 -3.92
N ASP A 100 -15.58 8.66 -2.64
CA ASP A 100 -16.58 8.51 -1.60
C ASP A 100 -17.46 9.76 -1.64
N ALA A 101 -18.77 9.57 -1.84
CA ALA A 101 -19.75 10.61 -1.59
C ALA A 101 -19.58 11.05 -0.13
N VAL A 102 -18.98 12.23 0.05
CA VAL A 102 -19.00 12.95 1.31
C VAL A 102 -20.46 13.33 1.52
N LEU A 103 -21.07 12.71 2.53
CA LEU A 103 -22.41 13.04 3.01
C LEU A 103 -22.27 13.94 4.24
#